data_AF-A0A4P5VNM4-F1
#
_entry.id   AF-A0A4P5VNM4-F1
#
_cell.length_a   1.000
_cell.length_b   1.000
_cell.length_c   1.000
_cell.angle_alpha   90.00
_cell.angle_beta   90.00
_cell.angle_gamma   90.00
#
_symmetry.space_group_name_H-M   'P 1'
#
loop_
_entity.id
_entity.type
_entity.pdbx_description
1 polymer ?
#
loop_
_entity_poly.entity_id
_entity_poly.type
_entity_poly.pdbx_seq_one_letter_code
_entity_poly.pdbx_strand_id
1 'polypeptide(L)'
;MSATPVTALQEVANVRLMLEQQQHPGAKNPLTVCRQVIDCSIQQTKLISSRDNGPGIDTGDILCEGYLTRAALLPPATPQSNPWDWLAAEQAWQTAGLRATFQPPPVPPATEAPRPTAVQVPAEGVCWLGDLALLDTPGVLPPSPRAVLAGASLLMIGQAYGPGGIGLQVQPGLGEAISFALKPNRVLVLEAGDSLNLIAERYGTTVQTLRAVNPDLAQQGPITTAAGDTLNGLAARHGTTVDFLRKLNPSLLRAEGHTTVIGDTLKALAVAYDTTVDWLRLYNPDYDRWPRSDPLPVGVTLEVPAIRPSDPLDVGQVLQVPLIRPATLLNAGGWIYLPPLRGVNAADDLWDLDLPPDPSPVTP
;
A
#
# COMPACT_ATOMS: atom_id res chain seq x y z
N MET A 1 -16.40 28.24 24.77
CA MET A 1 -15.31 27.31 25.09
C MET A 1 -15.42 26.15 24.10
N SER A 2 -14.77 26.26 22.95
CA SER A 2 -14.79 25.19 21.94
C SER A 2 -14.00 24.01 22.48
N ALA A 3 -14.64 22.83 22.49
CA ALA A 3 -13.93 21.59 22.79
C ALA A 3 -12.76 21.48 21.80
N THR A 4 -11.53 21.49 22.33
CA THR A 4 -10.32 21.15 21.59
C THR A 4 -10.54 19.79 20.92
N PRO A 5 -10.20 19.63 19.63
CA PRO A 5 -10.40 18.37 18.94
C PRO A 5 -9.64 17.26 19.68
N VAL A 6 -10.30 16.10 19.82
CA VAL A 6 -9.79 14.89 20.48
C VAL A 6 -8.81 14.17 19.54
N THR A 7 -7.83 14.90 19.01
CA THR A 7 -6.68 14.28 18.34
C THR A 7 -5.68 13.92 19.42
N ALA A 8 -5.04 12.75 19.32
CA ALA A 8 -4.01 12.31 20.29
C ALA A 8 -2.78 13.24 20.33
N LEU A 9 -2.67 14.16 19.37
CA LEU A 9 -1.56 15.07 19.23
C LEU A 9 -1.87 16.43 19.87
N GLN A 10 -0.97 16.90 20.74
CA GLN A 10 -0.98 18.26 21.25
C GLN A 10 -0.73 19.28 20.10
N GLU A 11 -1.12 20.54 20.28
CA GLU A 11 -0.90 21.59 19.28
C GLU A 11 0.58 21.72 18.90
N VAL A 12 1.47 21.55 19.88
CA VAL A 12 2.93 21.45 19.71
C VAL A 12 3.39 20.15 20.35
N ALA A 13 4.25 19.40 19.68
CA ALA A 13 4.74 18.11 20.17
C ALA A 13 6.16 17.82 19.68
N ASN A 14 6.91 17.05 20.47
CA ASN A 14 8.06 16.31 19.96
C ASN A 14 7.57 14.99 19.41
N VAL A 15 7.93 14.67 18.19
CA VAL A 15 7.56 13.40 17.57
C VAL A 15 8.78 12.72 17.00
N ARG A 16 8.69 11.40 16.90
CA ARG A 16 9.65 10.58 16.18
C ARG A 16 9.04 10.07 14.90
N LEU A 17 9.68 10.37 13.79
CA LEU A 17 9.33 9.89 12.46
C LEU A 17 10.25 8.74 12.06
N MET A 18 9.69 7.73 11.41
CA MET A 18 10.43 6.73 10.67
C MET A 18 9.98 6.81 9.21
N LEU A 19 10.89 7.24 8.34
CA LEU A 19 10.66 7.34 6.90
C LEU A 19 11.51 6.31 6.17
N GLU A 20 10.93 5.68 5.17
CA GLU A 20 11.67 4.75 4.32
C GLU A 20 12.39 5.51 3.22
N GLN A 21 13.72 5.40 3.19
CA GLN A 21 14.51 5.93 2.09
C GLN A 21 14.50 4.93 0.95
N GLN A 22 13.91 5.34 -0.17
CA GLN A 22 13.87 4.55 -1.40
C GLN A 22 15.14 4.73 -2.22
N GLN A 23 15.55 3.68 -2.94
CA GLN A 23 16.69 3.74 -3.86
C GLN A 23 16.51 4.80 -4.96
N HIS A 24 15.28 4.93 -5.48
CA HIS A 24 14.92 5.91 -6.48
C HIS A 24 13.48 6.42 -6.25
N PRO A 25 13.26 7.74 -6.06
CA PRO A 25 11.92 8.30 -5.91
C PRO A 25 11.08 8.05 -7.16
N GLY A 26 9.86 7.53 -6.98
CA GLY A 26 8.93 7.30 -8.09
C GLY A 26 9.21 6.05 -8.94
N ALA A 27 10.13 5.18 -8.52
CA ALA A 27 10.27 3.86 -9.15
C ALA A 27 8.95 3.06 -9.04
N LYS A 28 8.58 2.34 -10.10
CA LYS A 28 7.39 1.47 -10.10
C LYS A 28 7.42 0.43 -8.99
N ASN A 29 8.62 -0.09 -8.70
CA ASN A 29 8.90 -1.00 -7.59
C ASN A 29 9.93 -0.32 -6.68
N PRO A 30 9.48 0.46 -5.69
CA PRO A 30 10.39 1.16 -4.78
C PRO A 30 11.11 0.15 -3.88
N LEU A 31 12.44 0.26 -3.79
CA LEU A 31 13.27 -0.56 -2.91
C LEU A 31 13.80 0.30 -1.76
N THR A 32 13.40 -0.04 -0.54
CA THR A 32 13.87 0.64 0.67
C THR A 32 15.33 0.27 0.93
N VAL A 33 16.23 1.26 0.86
CA VAL A 33 17.67 1.07 1.09
C VAL A 33 18.06 1.24 2.55
N CYS A 34 17.35 2.09 3.28
CA CYS A 34 17.49 2.28 4.72
C CYS A 34 16.24 2.94 5.31
N ARG A 35 16.13 2.93 6.63
CA ARG A 35 15.09 3.64 7.39
C ARG A 35 15.72 4.85 8.07
N GLN A 36 15.10 6.01 7.89
CA GLN A 36 15.53 7.28 8.43
C GLN A 36 14.69 7.60 9.66
N VAL A 37 15.32 7.59 10.82
CA VAL A 37 14.69 7.94 12.09
C VAL A 37 14.97 9.41 12.36
N ILE A 38 13.93 10.21 12.50
CA ILE A 38 14.03 11.65 12.65
C ILE A 38 13.23 12.06 13.87
N ASP A 39 13.89 12.69 14.84
CA ASP A 39 13.18 13.42 15.89
C ASP A 39 12.95 14.86 15.41
N CYS A 40 11.73 15.35 15.59
CA CYS A 40 11.37 16.71 15.24
C CYS A 40 10.46 17.34 16.30
N SER A 41 10.56 18.65 16.41
CA SER A 41 9.61 19.48 17.15
C SER A 41 8.63 20.05 16.15
N ILE A 42 7.34 19.77 16.31
CA ILE A 42 6.28 20.08 15.35
C ILE A 42 5.18 20.90 15.99
N GLN A 43 4.46 21.64 15.16
CA GLN A 43 3.21 22.33 15.47
C GLN A 43 2.16 21.96 14.43
N GLN A 44 0.92 21.70 14.87
CA GLN A 44 -0.21 21.55 13.99
C GLN A 44 -0.55 22.92 13.39
N THR A 45 -0.55 23.02 12.06
CA THR A 45 -0.81 24.31 11.39
C THR A 45 -2.15 24.34 10.68
N LYS A 46 -2.59 23.23 10.09
CA LYS A 46 -3.84 23.20 9.32
C LYS A 46 -4.47 21.81 9.24
N LEU A 47 -5.79 21.74 9.38
CA LEU A 47 -6.57 20.56 8.96
C LEU A 47 -6.69 20.56 7.42
N ILE A 48 -6.12 19.56 6.75
CA ILE A 48 -6.07 19.47 5.28
C ILE A 48 -7.39 18.90 4.74
N SER A 49 -7.90 17.88 5.40
CA SER A 49 -9.18 17.24 5.06
C SER A 49 -9.93 16.96 6.35
N SER A 50 -11.27 16.99 6.31
CA SER A 50 -12.11 16.41 7.35
C SER A 50 -12.81 15.19 6.78
N ARG A 51 -12.95 14.15 7.59
CA ARG A 51 -13.83 13.02 7.32
C ARG A 51 -14.80 12.92 8.49
N ASP A 52 -16.08 13.10 8.21
CA ASP A 52 -17.14 13.02 9.21
C ASP A 52 -17.33 11.56 9.64
N ASN A 53 -16.64 11.18 10.71
CA ASN A 53 -16.82 9.88 11.37
C ASN A 53 -17.52 10.10 12.72
N GLY A 54 -18.79 10.53 12.66
CA GLY A 54 -19.61 10.76 13.84
C GLY A 54 -19.12 11.90 14.76
N PRO A 55 -19.83 12.17 15.87
CA PRO A 55 -19.55 13.31 16.72
C PRO A 55 -18.25 13.14 17.53
N GLY A 56 -17.28 14.03 17.32
CA GLY A 56 -16.13 14.24 18.20
C GLY A 56 -14.80 13.60 17.77
N ILE A 57 -14.72 12.99 16.58
CA ILE A 57 -13.47 12.41 16.06
C ILE A 57 -13.11 13.07 14.72
N ASP A 58 -12.16 14.01 14.77
CA ASP A 58 -11.53 14.53 13.54
C ASP A 58 -10.62 13.44 12.96
N THR A 59 -11.08 12.76 11.93
CA THR A 59 -10.33 11.70 11.22
C THR A 59 -9.62 12.19 9.94
N GLY A 60 -9.39 13.49 9.90
CA GLY A 60 -8.78 14.22 8.81
C GLY A 60 -7.27 14.12 8.73
N ASP A 61 -6.71 14.43 7.56
CA ASP A 61 -5.26 14.61 7.44
C ASP A 61 -4.88 15.98 8.01
N ILE A 62 -3.83 16.04 8.86
CA ILE A 62 -3.41 17.26 9.57
C ILE A 62 -2.03 17.67 9.08
N LEU A 63 -1.89 18.91 8.60
CA LEU A 63 -0.61 19.52 8.28
C LEU A 63 0.13 19.84 9.58
N CYS A 64 1.34 19.29 9.71
CA CYS A 64 2.25 19.53 10.81
C CYS A 64 3.54 20.12 10.25
N GLU A 65 4.00 21.20 10.86
CA GLU A 65 5.20 21.93 10.46
C GLU A 65 6.13 22.10 11.64
N GLY A 66 7.44 22.06 11.41
CA GLY A 66 8.40 22.02 12.50
C GLY A 66 9.83 22.00 12.05
N TYR A 67 10.72 21.58 12.94
CA TYR A 67 12.15 21.52 12.69
C TYR A 67 12.72 20.17 13.09
N LEU A 68 13.66 19.67 12.28
CA LEU A 68 14.46 18.49 12.62
C LEU A 68 15.36 18.80 13.81
N THR A 69 15.38 17.93 14.81
CA THR A 69 16.26 18.06 15.99
C THR A 69 17.45 17.12 15.93
N ARG A 70 17.25 15.87 15.50
CA ARG A 70 18.31 14.87 15.27
C ARG A 70 17.82 13.78 14.34
N ALA A 71 18.75 13.08 13.71
CA ALA A 71 18.45 11.97 12.82
C ALA A 71 19.41 10.80 13.01
N ALA A 72 18.94 9.60 12.73
CA ALA A 72 19.70 8.36 12.75
C ALA A 72 19.32 7.50 11.55
N LEU A 73 20.21 6.55 11.22
CA LEU A 73 19.99 5.55 10.19
C LEU A 73 19.80 4.19 10.81
N LEU A 74 18.77 3.50 10.33
CA LEU A 74 18.57 2.09 10.58
C LEU A 74 18.65 1.30 9.27
N PRO A 75 19.09 0.04 9.34
CA PRO A 75 19.03 -0.86 8.19
C PRO A 75 17.57 -1.02 7.73
N PRO A 76 17.35 -1.38 6.45
CA PRO A 76 16.01 -1.71 5.97
C PRO A 76 15.42 -2.84 6.82
N ALA A 77 14.11 -2.79 7.03
CA ALA A 77 13.44 -3.83 7.79
C ALA A 77 13.56 -5.18 7.06
N THR A 78 13.84 -6.23 7.82
CA THR A 78 13.82 -7.63 7.35
C THR A 78 12.78 -8.41 8.15
N PRO A 79 12.31 -9.58 7.67
CA PRO A 79 11.33 -10.38 8.40
C PRO A 79 11.79 -10.83 9.80
N GLN A 80 13.10 -10.79 10.08
CA GLN A 80 13.71 -11.13 11.37
C GLN A 80 14.07 -9.89 12.20
N SER A 81 13.96 -8.69 11.65
CA SER A 81 14.25 -7.44 12.37
C SER A 81 13.16 -7.10 13.38
N ASN A 82 13.52 -6.45 14.48
CA ASN A 82 12.53 -5.92 15.43
C ASN A 82 11.74 -4.80 14.73
N PRO A 83 10.40 -4.92 14.54
CA PRO A 83 9.61 -3.89 13.88
C PRO A 83 9.55 -2.56 14.66
N TRP A 84 9.98 -2.57 15.92
CA TRP A 84 9.94 -1.45 16.84
C TRP A 84 11.32 -0.85 17.15
N ASP A 85 12.39 -1.32 16.52
CA ASP A 85 13.76 -0.84 16.76
C ASP A 85 13.92 0.69 16.60
N TRP A 86 13.17 1.31 15.70
CA TRP A 86 13.13 2.77 15.51
C TRP A 86 12.57 3.53 16.72
N LEU A 87 11.79 2.88 17.57
CA LEU A 87 11.33 3.41 18.86
C LEU A 87 12.35 3.27 19.98
N ALA A 88 13.57 2.78 19.74
CA ALA A 88 14.57 2.67 20.80
C ALA A 88 14.90 4.04 21.40
N ALA A 89 14.93 4.14 22.73
CA ALA A 89 15.25 5.40 23.44
C ALA A 89 16.55 6.02 22.90
N GLU A 90 17.56 5.16 22.71
CA GLU A 90 18.83 5.50 22.10
C GLU A 90 18.92 4.96 20.66
N GLN A 91 19.47 5.79 19.77
CA GLN A 91 19.83 5.43 18.40
C GLN A 91 21.27 5.86 18.13
N ALA A 92 21.85 5.39 17.04
CA ALA A 92 23.12 5.92 16.52
C ALA A 92 22.90 7.31 15.89
N TRP A 93 22.57 8.29 16.75
CA TRP A 93 22.28 9.67 16.34
C TRP A 93 23.48 10.29 15.62
N GLN A 94 23.23 10.86 14.46
CA GLN A 94 24.20 11.68 13.74
C GLN A 94 24.17 13.11 14.30
N THR A 95 24.93 14.02 13.67
CA THR A 95 25.02 15.42 14.06
C THR A 95 23.64 16.05 14.25
N ALA A 96 23.40 16.61 15.44
CA ALA A 96 22.13 17.25 15.78
C ALA A 96 21.79 18.37 14.80
N GLY A 97 20.50 18.48 14.47
CA GLY A 97 19.95 19.45 13.54
C GLY A 97 20.26 19.17 12.07
N LEU A 98 20.90 18.04 11.72
CA LEU A 98 21.18 17.64 10.33
C LEU A 98 20.46 16.33 9.98
N ARG A 99 20.11 16.17 8.71
CA ARG A 99 19.63 14.89 8.18
C ARG A 99 20.73 13.83 8.22
N ALA A 100 20.32 12.59 8.44
CA ALA A 100 21.21 11.46 8.33
C ALA A 100 21.57 11.18 6.86
N THR A 101 22.85 10.96 6.57
CA THR A 101 23.33 10.66 5.21
C THR A 101 23.61 9.17 5.06
N PHE A 102 22.97 8.55 4.08
CA PHE A 102 23.18 7.17 3.68
C PHE A 102 24.19 7.12 2.54
N GLN A 103 25.19 6.25 2.66
CA GLN A 103 26.20 6.01 1.63
C GLN A 103 25.77 4.81 0.78
N PRO A 104 25.29 5.01 -0.46
CA PRO A 104 24.90 3.89 -1.32
C PRO A 104 26.11 3.03 -1.70
N PRO A 105 25.92 1.71 -1.90
CA PRO A 105 26.99 0.85 -2.40
C PRO A 105 27.32 1.17 -3.86
N PRO A 106 28.54 0.87 -4.33
CA PRO A 106 28.91 1.00 -5.74
C PRO A 106 28.01 0.15 -6.64
N VAL A 107 27.60 0.70 -7.79
CA VAL A 107 26.83 -0.03 -8.81
C VAL A 107 27.78 -0.50 -9.91
N PRO A 108 27.90 -1.82 -10.17
CA PRO A 108 28.77 -2.33 -11.24
C PRO A 108 28.40 -1.69 -12.60
N PRO A 109 29.37 -1.26 -13.43
CA PRO A 109 30.81 -1.52 -13.32
C PRO A 109 31.60 -0.46 -12.52
N ALA A 110 30.94 0.52 -11.89
CA ALA A 110 31.63 1.55 -11.12
C ALA A 110 32.20 0.98 -9.81
N THR A 111 33.46 1.28 -9.53
CA THR A 111 34.16 0.91 -8.29
C THR A 111 34.05 2.00 -7.22
N GLU A 112 33.83 3.25 -7.60
CA GLU A 112 33.62 4.36 -6.68
C GLU A 112 32.20 4.36 -6.14
N ALA A 113 32.08 4.59 -4.83
CA ALA A 113 30.78 4.70 -4.19
C ALA A 113 30.10 6.03 -4.63
N PRO A 114 28.80 6.02 -4.95
CA PRO A 114 28.07 7.23 -5.30
C PRO A 114 28.08 8.25 -4.15
N ARG A 115 27.68 9.50 -4.40
CA ARG A 115 27.60 10.49 -3.33
C ARG A 115 26.61 10.05 -2.22
N PRO A 116 26.88 10.41 -0.94
CA PRO A 116 25.90 10.20 0.12
C PRO A 116 24.57 10.86 -0.23
N THR A 117 23.48 10.18 0.10
CA THR A 117 22.10 10.63 -0.13
C THR A 117 21.35 10.71 1.20
N ALA A 118 20.36 11.58 1.29
CA ALA A 118 19.39 11.60 2.39
C ALA A 118 18.03 11.06 1.90
N VAL A 119 17.06 10.94 2.80
CA VAL A 119 15.67 10.65 2.41
C VAL A 119 15.20 11.65 1.33
N GLN A 120 14.68 11.13 0.23
CA GLN A 120 14.19 11.92 -0.90
C GLN A 120 12.66 11.91 -0.89
N VAL A 121 12.06 13.06 -1.16
CA VAL A 121 10.61 13.23 -1.25
C VAL A 121 10.09 12.91 -2.65
N PRO A 122 8.85 12.40 -2.79
CA PRO A 122 7.88 12.12 -1.71
C PRO A 122 8.28 10.90 -0.88
N ALA A 123 8.07 11.00 0.44
CA ALA A 123 8.35 9.92 1.38
C ALA A 123 7.14 9.67 2.28
N GLU A 124 6.88 8.39 2.54
CA GLU A 124 5.87 7.97 3.50
C GLU A 124 6.54 7.13 4.60
N GLY A 125 5.86 7.05 5.73
CA GLY A 125 6.30 6.25 6.87
C GLY A 125 5.37 6.41 8.05
N VAL A 126 5.93 6.29 9.25
CA VAL A 126 5.17 6.38 10.51
C VAL A 126 5.70 7.40 11.47
N CYS A 127 4.80 7.83 12.34
CA CYS A 127 5.04 8.82 13.37
C CYS A 127 4.60 8.28 14.73
N TRP A 128 5.46 8.44 15.73
CA TRP A 128 5.16 8.29 17.15
C TRP A 128 4.71 9.64 17.73
N LEU A 129 3.48 9.69 18.21
CA LEU A 129 2.75 10.85 18.74
C LEU A 129 2.69 10.84 20.28
N GLY A 130 3.81 10.58 20.95
CA GLY A 130 3.84 10.42 22.41
C GLY A 130 5.10 10.99 23.03
N ASP A 131 5.14 11.02 24.36
CA ASP A 131 6.34 11.45 25.07
C ASP A 131 7.51 10.53 24.72
N LEU A 132 8.60 11.13 24.21
CA LEU A 132 9.81 10.41 23.84
C LEU A 132 10.49 9.77 25.04
N ALA A 133 10.21 10.24 26.27
CA ALA A 133 10.70 9.62 27.50
C ALA A 133 10.06 8.26 27.81
N LEU A 134 8.93 7.92 27.15
CA LEU A 134 8.27 6.62 27.29
C LEU A 134 8.86 5.55 26.35
N LEU A 135 9.80 5.94 25.50
CA LEU A 135 10.53 5.01 24.65
C LEU A 135 11.57 4.24 25.47
N ASP A 136 11.71 2.95 25.19
CA ASP A 136 12.66 2.06 25.87
C ASP A 136 13.60 1.40 24.86
N THR A 137 14.74 0.85 25.29
CA THR A 137 15.67 0.07 24.45
C THR A 137 15.37 -1.41 24.66
N PRO A 138 15.15 -2.23 23.61
CA PRO A 138 15.55 -2.06 22.20
C PRO A 138 14.48 -1.46 21.27
N GLY A 139 13.60 -0.60 21.77
CA GLY A 139 12.48 -0.03 21.02
C GLY A 139 11.27 -0.93 21.13
N VAL A 140 10.41 -0.64 22.10
CA VAL A 140 9.19 -1.39 22.38
C VAL A 140 8.06 -0.40 22.59
N LEU A 141 6.86 -0.74 22.12
CA LEU A 141 5.67 0.07 22.34
C LEU A 141 5.31 0.06 23.84
N PRO A 142 5.06 1.22 24.47
CA PRO A 142 4.66 1.27 25.87
C PRO A 142 3.26 0.65 26.09
N PRO A 143 2.95 0.21 27.33
CA PRO A 143 1.78 -0.61 27.66
C PRO A 143 0.41 0.09 27.55
N SER A 144 0.33 1.33 27.05
CA SER A 144 -0.92 2.04 26.75
C SER A 144 -1.00 2.37 25.24
N PRO A 145 -1.36 1.41 24.39
CA PRO A 145 -1.09 1.45 22.94
C PRO A 145 -2.07 2.26 22.08
N ARG A 146 -3.16 2.79 22.66
CA ARG A 146 -4.42 2.93 21.90
C ARG A 146 -4.53 4.04 20.86
N ALA A 147 -3.52 4.89 20.65
CA ALA A 147 -3.24 5.51 19.35
C ALA A 147 -2.08 6.51 19.49
N VAL A 148 -0.86 5.99 19.41
CA VAL A 148 0.34 6.85 19.33
C VAL A 148 1.02 6.72 17.98
N LEU A 149 0.53 5.83 17.11
CA LEU A 149 1.10 5.62 15.79
C LEU A 149 0.14 6.09 14.72
N ALA A 150 0.66 6.92 13.84
CA ALA A 150 -0.04 7.41 12.68
C ALA A 150 0.86 7.29 11.46
N GLY A 151 0.23 7.27 10.28
CA GLY A 151 0.98 7.45 9.04
C GLY A 151 1.46 8.89 8.94
N ALA A 152 2.66 9.07 8.40
CA ALA A 152 3.18 10.39 8.03
C ALA A 152 3.49 10.37 6.53
N SER A 153 3.03 11.39 5.81
CA SER A 153 3.44 11.64 4.44
C SER A 153 4.12 12.98 4.34
N LEU A 154 5.37 12.95 3.92
CA LEU A 154 6.22 14.12 3.82
C LEU A 154 6.19 14.64 2.38
N LEU A 155 5.78 15.89 2.23
CA LEU A 155 5.75 16.59 0.95
C LEU A 155 6.78 17.74 0.99
N MET A 156 7.76 17.64 0.11
CA MET A 156 8.92 18.54 -0.08
C MET A 156 9.81 18.75 1.16
N ILE A 157 10.86 17.93 1.21
CA ILE A 157 12.10 18.13 1.95
C ILE A 157 13.21 18.02 0.89
N GLY A 158 13.93 19.11 0.66
CA GLY A 158 15.01 19.20 -0.34
C GLY A 158 14.62 20.01 -1.58
N GLN A 159 15.28 21.16 -1.75
CA GLN A 159 15.19 21.99 -2.95
C GLN A 159 15.78 21.28 -4.20
N ALA A 160 15.01 21.38 -5.29
CA ALA A 160 15.26 21.15 -6.72
C ALA A 160 16.14 19.98 -7.19
N TYR A 161 15.50 18.99 -7.81
CA TYR A 161 16.12 18.08 -8.78
C TYR A 161 15.84 18.60 -10.21
N GLY A 162 16.86 19.09 -10.92
CA GLY A 162 16.74 19.51 -12.33
C GLY A 162 18.03 20.10 -12.94
N PRO A 163 18.29 19.90 -14.25
CA PRO A 163 19.64 19.95 -14.84
C PRO A 163 20.04 21.37 -15.24
N GLY A 164 20.66 22.10 -14.31
CA GLY A 164 21.32 23.38 -14.56
C GLY A 164 22.64 23.38 -13.83
N GLY A 165 23.70 23.79 -14.52
CA GLY A 165 25.09 23.62 -14.08
C GLY A 165 25.39 24.21 -12.69
N ILE A 166 26.52 23.73 -12.16
CA ILE A 166 27.20 24.14 -10.93
C ILE A 166 26.45 23.78 -9.63
N GLY A 167 26.53 22.50 -9.27
CA GLY A 167 26.53 22.05 -7.87
C GLY A 167 25.24 22.27 -7.09
N LEU A 168 24.18 21.52 -7.40
CA LEU A 168 23.08 21.28 -6.46
C LEU A 168 23.62 20.55 -5.23
N GLN A 169 23.98 21.33 -4.21
CA GLN A 169 24.28 20.83 -2.88
C GLN A 169 22.95 20.58 -2.16
N VAL A 170 22.52 19.32 -2.11
CA VAL A 170 21.66 18.83 -1.03
C VAL A 170 22.53 18.78 0.24
N GLN A 171 22.91 19.95 0.76
CA GLN A 171 23.51 19.99 2.10
C GLN A 171 22.39 19.78 3.12
N PRO A 172 22.62 19.00 4.19
CA PRO A 172 21.74 19.07 5.34
C PRO A 172 21.83 20.50 5.88
N GLY A 173 20.71 21.22 5.89
CA GLY A 173 20.62 22.52 6.57
C GLY A 173 20.56 22.28 8.07
N LEU A 174 21.32 23.03 8.86
CA LEU A 174 21.17 23.01 10.32
C LEU A 174 19.77 23.49 10.68
N GLY A 175 19.00 22.67 11.41
CA GLY A 175 17.65 23.00 11.81
C GLY A 175 16.70 23.10 10.62
N GLU A 176 16.82 22.21 9.65
CA GLU A 176 15.94 22.17 8.48
C GLU A 176 14.46 22.12 8.89
N ALA A 177 13.64 22.97 8.25
CA ALA A 177 12.20 22.99 8.43
C ALA A 177 11.57 21.75 7.76
N ILE A 178 10.64 21.12 8.46
CA ILE A 178 9.91 19.92 8.04
C ILE A 178 8.43 20.28 7.94
N SER A 179 7.78 19.87 6.85
CA SER A 179 6.33 19.98 6.66
C SER A 179 5.79 18.63 6.18
N PHE A 180 4.84 18.05 6.92
CA PHE A 180 4.24 16.75 6.59
C PHE A 180 2.76 16.71 6.93
N ALA A 181 2.04 15.82 6.25
CA ALA A 181 0.67 15.48 6.60
C ALA A 181 0.65 14.25 7.50
N LEU A 182 0.04 14.40 8.68
CA LEU A 182 -0.28 13.35 9.61
C LEU A 182 -1.60 12.66 9.21
N LYS A 183 -1.61 11.33 9.21
CA LYS A 183 -2.76 10.50 8.82
C LYS A 183 -3.19 9.62 10.00
N PRO A 184 -4.13 10.08 10.88
CA PRO A 184 -4.35 9.55 12.22
C PRO A 184 -4.95 8.13 12.34
N ASN A 185 -5.24 7.42 11.24
CA ASN A 185 -5.81 6.07 11.28
C ASN A 185 -5.18 5.13 10.25
N ARG A 186 -3.92 5.38 9.91
CA ARG A 186 -3.19 4.61 8.88
C ARG A 186 -2.39 3.45 9.41
N VAL A 187 -2.24 3.34 10.71
CA VAL A 187 -1.40 2.33 11.34
C VAL A 187 -2.25 1.59 12.36
N LEU A 188 -2.23 0.27 12.28
CA LEU A 188 -2.87 -0.63 13.24
C LEU A 188 -1.81 -1.47 13.93
N VAL A 189 -1.79 -1.43 15.26
CA VAL A 189 -1.02 -2.37 16.08
C VAL A 189 -1.86 -3.62 16.26
N LEU A 190 -1.28 -4.78 15.97
CA LEU A 190 -1.95 -6.06 15.98
C LEU A 190 -2.09 -6.60 17.40
N GLU A 191 -3.27 -7.11 17.73
CA GLU A 191 -3.56 -7.79 18.98
C GLU A 191 -3.58 -9.32 18.78
N ALA A 192 -3.56 -10.06 19.89
CA ALA A 192 -3.68 -11.52 19.83
C ALA A 192 -5.06 -11.92 19.28
N GLY A 193 -5.05 -12.72 18.21
CA GLY A 193 -6.28 -13.19 17.55
C GLY A 193 -6.65 -12.42 16.28
N ASP A 194 -5.92 -11.37 15.91
CA ASP A 194 -6.15 -10.65 14.67
C ASP A 194 -5.80 -11.51 13.43
N SER A 195 -6.65 -11.42 12.40
CA SER A 195 -6.43 -12.03 11.08
C SER A 195 -6.83 -11.06 9.97
N LEU A 196 -6.36 -11.28 8.74
CA LEU A 196 -6.65 -10.37 7.63
C LEU A 196 -8.15 -10.29 7.33
N ASN A 197 -8.91 -11.37 7.49
CA ASN A 197 -10.36 -11.36 7.33
C ASN A 197 -11.03 -10.46 8.37
N LEU A 198 -10.69 -10.65 9.66
CA LEU A 198 -11.28 -9.87 10.75
C LEU A 198 -10.93 -8.39 10.64
N ILE A 199 -9.70 -8.07 10.25
CA ILE A 199 -9.27 -6.69 10.02
C ILE A 199 -9.97 -6.10 8.80
N ALA A 200 -10.05 -6.84 7.69
CA ALA A 200 -10.73 -6.37 6.49
C ALA A 200 -12.21 -6.05 6.76
N GLU A 201 -12.89 -6.94 7.48
CA GLU A 201 -14.29 -6.75 7.91
C GLU A 201 -14.42 -5.56 8.86
N ARG A 202 -13.59 -5.48 9.91
CA ARG A 202 -13.63 -4.41 10.92
C ARG A 202 -13.44 -3.01 10.32
N TYR A 203 -12.54 -2.88 9.34
CA TYR A 203 -12.18 -1.60 8.73
C TYR A 203 -12.83 -1.36 7.36
N GLY A 204 -13.81 -2.19 6.96
CA GLY A 204 -14.55 -2.00 5.71
C GLY A 204 -13.66 -2.01 4.46
N THR A 205 -12.66 -2.89 4.43
CA THR A 205 -11.73 -3.06 3.31
C THR A 205 -11.68 -4.51 2.84
N THR A 206 -10.79 -4.82 1.89
CA THR A 206 -10.59 -6.20 1.41
C THR A 206 -9.21 -6.70 1.75
N VAL A 207 -9.08 -8.03 1.88
CA VAL A 207 -7.78 -8.69 2.10
C VAL A 207 -6.80 -8.34 0.98
N GLN A 208 -7.28 -8.23 -0.26
CA GLN A 208 -6.47 -7.82 -1.40
C GLN A 208 -5.93 -6.39 -1.23
N THR A 209 -6.78 -5.45 -0.79
CA THR A 209 -6.36 -4.07 -0.53
C THR A 209 -5.38 -3.99 0.64
N LEU A 210 -5.59 -4.76 1.72
CA LEU A 210 -4.65 -4.84 2.84
C LEU A 210 -3.27 -5.33 2.39
N ARG A 211 -3.22 -6.40 1.59
CA ARG A 211 -1.95 -6.90 1.02
C ARG A 211 -1.28 -5.89 0.09
N ALA A 212 -2.06 -5.15 -0.70
CA ALA A 212 -1.51 -4.15 -1.61
C ALA A 212 -0.79 -3.02 -0.87
N VAL A 213 -1.25 -2.65 0.32
CA VAL A 213 -0.64 -1.60 1.15
C VAL A 213 0.48 -2.15 2.05
N ASN A 214 0.54 -3.47 2.26
CA ASN A 214 1.52 -4.13 3.12
C ASN A 214 2.32 -5.20 2.34
N PRO A 215 3.44 -4.84 1.70
CA PRO A 215 4.21 -5.74 0.85
C PRO A 215 4.66 -7.04 1.54
N ASP A 216 4.98 -6.99 2.84
CA ASP A 216 5.36 -8.18 3.62
C ASP A 216 4.23 -9.21 3.73
N LEU A 217 2.97 -8.75 3.63
CA LEU A 217 1.79 -9.60 3.63
C LEU A 217 1.42 -10.13 2.24
N ALA A 218 2.04 -9.58 1.19
CA ALA A 218 1.80 -9.93 -0.21
C ALA A 218 2.74 -11.03 -0.74
N GLN A 219 3.58 -11.61 0.11
CA GLN A 219 4.51 -12.67 -0.26
C GLN A 219 3.79 -13.87 -0.89
N GLN A 220 4.44 -14.46 -1.88
CA GLN A 220 3.95 -15.58 -2.67
C GLN A 220 4.84 -16.80 -2.43
N GLY A 221 4.26 -17.99 -2.49
CA GLY A 221 5.03 -19.22 -2.36
C GLY A 221 4.37 -20.38 -3.11
N PRO A 222 5.15 -21.44 -3.38
CA PRO A 222 4.65 -22.63 -4.04
C PRO A 222 3.75 -23.44 -3.09
N ILE A 223 2.66 -23.96 -3.64
CA ILE A 223 1.86 -25.03 -3.06
C ILE A 223 1.85 -26.22 -4.04
N THR A 224 1.63 -27.41 -3.49
CA THR A 224 1.38 -28.61 -4.27
C THR A 224 -0.12 -28.89 -4.22
N THR A 225 -0.76 -28.99 -5.39
CA THR A 225 -2.19 -29.30 -5.51
C THR A 225 -2.50 -30.71 -5.01
N ALA A 226 -3.62 -30.84 -4.30
CA ALA A 226 -4.16 -32.10 -3.84
C ALA A 226 -5.40 -32.50 -4.67
N ALA A 227 -5.82 -33.76 -4.54
CA ALA A 227 -7.03 -34.24 -5.19
C ALA A 227 -8.25 -33.43 -4.72
N GLY A 228 -9.00 -32.88 -5.69
CA GLY A 228 -10.18 -32.05 -5.44
C GLY A 228 -9.89 -30.54 -5.34
N ASP A 229 -8.63 -30.12 -5.45
CA ASP A 229 -8.32 -28.69 -5.57
C ASP A 229 -8.84 -28.15 -6.91
N THR A 230 -9.48 -26.99 -6.85
CA THR A 230 -9.96 -26.21 -7.99
C THR A 230 -9.43 -24.79 -7.89
N LEU A 231 -9.36 -24.05 -9.00
CA LEU A 231 -8.91 -22.65 -8.95
C LEU A 231 -9.86 -21.79 -8.11
N ASN A 232 -11.17 -22.06 -8.15
CA ASN A 232 -12.15 -21.38 -7.29
C ASN A 232 -11.89 -21.66 -5.80
N GLY A 233 -11.65 -22.93 -5.44
CA GLY A 233 -11.34 -23.32 -4.06
C GLY A 233 -10.05 -22.70 -3.55
N LEU A 234 -8.99 -22.70 -4.36
CA LEU A 234 -7.71 -22.08 -4.03
C LEU A 234 -7.82 -20.56 -3.91
N ALA A 235 -8.53 -19.90 -4.83
CA ALA A 235 -8.77 -18.46 -4.79
C ALA A 235 -9.49 -18.05 -3.49
N ALA A 236 -10.57 -18.75 -3.14
CA ALA A 236 -11.30 -18.52 -1.90
C ALA A 236 -10.42 -18.76 -0.65
N ARG A 237 -9.70 -19.89 -0.60
CA ARG A 237 -8.85 -20.26 0.54
C ARG A 237 -7.70 -19.28 0.77
N HIS A 238 -7.15 -18.72 -0.31
CA HIS A 238 -6.06 -17.73 -0.24
C HIS A 238 -6.57 -16.29 -0.29
N GLY A 239 -7.89 -16.05 -0.30
CA GLY A 239 -8.51 -14.73 -0.36
C GLY A 239 -7.96 -13.87 -1.50
N THR A 240 -7.97 -14.46 -2.69
CA THR A 240 -7.56 -13.81 -3.93
C THR A 240 -8.56 -14.14 -5.04
N THR A 241 -8.33 -13.65 -6.25
CA THR A 241 -9.16 -13.96 -7.42
C THR A 241 -8.51 -15.04 -8.27
N VAL A 242 -9.32 -15.78 -9.03
CA VAL A 242 -8.83 -16.75 -10.03
C VAL A 242 -7.90 -16.06 -11.03
N ASP A 243 -8.22 -14.82 -11.40
CA ASP A 243 -7.42 -14.04 -12.33
C ASP A 243 -6.03 -13.73 -11.78
N PHE A 244 -5.95 -13.40 -10.49
CA PHE A 244 -4.66 -13.20 -9.84
C PHE A 244 -3.85 -14.50 -9.81
N LEU A 245 -4.49 -15.65 -9.51
CA LEU A 245 -3.81 -16.95 -9.55
C LEU A 245 -3.29 -17.31 -10.94
N ARG A 246 -4.07 -17.03 -12.00
CA ARG A 246 -3.63 -17.25 -13.40
C ARG A 246 -2.47 -16.34 -13.78
N LYS A 247 -2.48 -15.06 -13.37
CA LYS A 247 -1.33 -14.16 -13.56
C LYS A 247 -0.05 -14.66 -12.88
N LEU A 248 -0.17 -15.23 -11.69
CA LEU A 248 0.96 -15.80 -10.96
C LEU A 248 1.47 -17.12 -11.55
N ASN A 249 0.60 -17.84 -12.28
CA ASN A 249 0.89 -19.16 -12.81
C ASN A 249 0.61 -19.22 -14.31
N PRO A 250 1.53 -18.73 -15.15
CA PRO A 250 1.38 -18.78 -16.61
C PRO A 250 1.18 -20.20 -17.16
N SER A 251 1.60 -21.23 -16.42
CA SER A 251 1.34 -22.64 -16.75
C SER A 251 -0.13 -23.04 -16.77
N LEU A 252 -1.03 -22.22 -16.20
CA LEU A 252 -2.49 -22.42 -16.25
C LEU A 252 -3.12 -21.84 -17.53
N LEU A 253 -2.35 -21.09 -18.33
CA LEU A 253 -2.76 -20.63 -19.64
C LEU A 253 -2.42 -21.67 -20.70
N ARG A 254 -3.20 -21.72 -21.79
CA ARG A 254 -2.93 -22.65 -22.88
C ARG A 254 -1.67 -22.23 -23.62
N ALA A 255 -0.66 -23.09 -23.66
CA ALA A 255 0.66 -22.79 -24.25
C ALA A 255 0.60 -22.32 -25.72
N GLU A 256 -0.38 -22.81 -26.49
CA GLU A 256 -0.55 -22.48 -27.91
C GLU A 256 -1.64 -21.41 -28.17
N GLY A 257 -2.34 -20.96 -27.13
CA GLY A 257 -3.50 -20.08 -27.28
C GLY A 257 -4.67 -20.71 -28.06
N HIS A 258 -5.64 -19.88 -28.45
CA HIS A 258 -6.74 -20.22 -29.36
C HIS A 258 -6.54 -19.49 -30.68
N THR A 259 -6.39 -20.24 -31.76
CA THR A 259 -6.36 -19.66 -33.11
C THR A 259 -7.79 -19.35 -33.56
N THR A 260 -8.06 -18.08 -33.84
CA THR A 260 -9.39 -17.62 -34.26
C THR A 260 -9.77 -18.18 -35.63
N VAL A 261 -10.97 -18.76 -35.71
CA VAL A 261 -11.58 -19.22 -36.96
C VAL A 261 -12.68 -18.27 -37.42
N ILE A 262 -13.16 -18.46 -38.65
CA ILE A 262 -14.24 -17.64 -39.21
C ILE A 262 -15.48 -17.71 -38.30
N GLY A 263 -15.94 -16.54 -37.85
CA GLY A 263 -17.15 -16.43 -37.01
C GLY A 263 -16.87 -16.41 -35.50
N ASP A 264 -15.61 -16.58 -35.06
CA ASP A 264 -15.26 -16.41 -33.66
C ASP A 264 -15.50 -14.98 -33.20
N THR A 265 -16.14 -14.81 -32.05
CA THR A 265 -16.36 -13.52 -31.40
C THR A 265 -15.86 -13.59 -29.96
N LEU A 266 -15.47 -12.46 -29.37
CA LEU A 266 -15.05 -12.44 -27.96
C LEU A 266 -16.13 -12.99 -27.03
N LYS A 267 -17.42 -12.73 -27.30
CA LYS A 267 -18.53 -13.28 -26.53
C LYS A 267 -18.64 -14.81 -26.67
N ALA A 268 -18.49 -15.35 -27.88
CA ALA A 268 -18.55 -16.79 -28.10
C ALA A 268 -17.36 -17.51 -27.43
N LEU A 269 -16.16 -16.93 -27.53
CA LEU A 269 -14.97 -17.47 -26.88
C LEU A 269 -15.06 -17.41 -25.36
N ALA A 270 -15.57 -16.32 -24.79
CA ALA A 270 -15.79 -16.20 -23.35
C ALA A 270 -16.70 -17.32 -22.83
N VAL A 271 -17.79 -17.62 -23.54
CA VAL A 271 -18.69 -18.74 -23.20
C VAL A 271 -18.01 -20.10 -23.39
N ALA A 272 -17.27 -20.29 -24.49
CA ALA A 272 -16.61 -21.57 -24.78
C ALA A 272 -15.56 -21.95 -23.71
N TYR A 273 -14.81 -20.95 -23.24
CA TYR A 273 -13.73 -21.11 -22.26
C TYR A 273 -14.14 -20.86 -20.80
N ASP A 274 -15.44 -20.63 -20.55
CA ASP A 274 -15.99 -20.32 -19.22
C ASP A 274 -15.26 -19.14 -18.53
N THR A 275 -15.14 -18.04 -19.28
CA THR A 275 -14.54 -16.78 -18.84
C THR A 275 -15.45 -15.59 -19.14
N THR A 276 -14.98 -14.39 -18.80
CA THR A 276 -15.64 -13.13 -19.16
C THR A 276 -14.95 -12.48 -20.35
N VAL A 277 -15.69 -11.64 -21.09
CA VAL A 277 -15.10 -10.83 -22.17
C VAL A 277 -14.02 -9.90 -21.61
N ASP A 278 -14.21 -9.35 -20.42
CA ASP A 278 -13.24 -8.48 -19.77
C ASP A 278 -11.96 -9.25 -19.40
N TRP A 279 -12.07 -10.52 -19.03
CA TRP A 279 -10.91 -11.39 -18.86
C TRP A 279 -10.14 -11.55 -20.17
N LEU A 280 -10.81 -11.88 -21.28
CA LEU A 280 -10.15 -12.03 -22.57
C LEU A 280 -9.42 -10.75 -22.99
N ARG A 281 -10.01 -9.58 -22.75
CA ARG A 281 -9.39 -8.28 -23.01
C ARG A 281 -8.16 -8.02 -22.14
N LEU A 282 -8.23 -8.38 -20.86
CA LEU A 282 -7.13 -8.19 -19.91
C LEU A 282 -5.86 -8.94 -20.32
N TYR A 283 -6.00 -10.12 -20.92
CA TYR A 283 -4.88 -10.95 -21.40
C TYR A 283 -4.54 -10.74 -22.88
N ASN A 284 -5.45 -10.11 -23.65
CA ASN A 284 -5.24 -9.81 -25.06
C ASN A 284 -5.46 -8.30 -25.29
N PRO A 285 -4.50 -7.44 -24.87
CA PRO A 285 -4.69 -5.98 -24.84
C PRO A 285 -4.94 -5.37 -26.22
N ASP A 286 -4.48 -6.02 -27.30
CA ASP A 286 -4.74 -5.60 -28.69
C ASP A 286 -6.24 -5.58 -29.03
N TYR A 287 -7.06 -6.33 -28.28
CA TYR A 287 -8.50 -6.47 -28.49
C TYR A 287 -9.34 -5.82 -27.37
N ASP A 288 -8.73 -5.01 -26.50
CA ASP A 288 -9.43 -4.35 -25.38
C ASP A 288 -10.64 -3.52 -25.85
N ARG A 289 -10.46 -2.78 -26.95
CA ARG A 289 -11.53 -1.95 -27.55
C ARG A 289 -12.38 -2.69 -28.59
N TRP A 290 -12.11 -3.98 -28.83
CA TRP A 290 -12.84 -4.76 -29.84
C TRP A 290 -14.29 -5.01 -29.38
N PRO A 291 -15.30 -4.85 -30.26
CA PRO A 291 -16.68 -5.09 -29.88
C PRO A 291 -16.93 -6.56 -29.55
N ARG A 292 -17.69 -6.82 -28.48
CA ARG A 292 -17.93 -8.18 -27.95
C ARG A 292 -18.58 -9.16 -28.93
N SER A 293 -19.37 -8.65 -29.87
CA SER A 293 -20.16 -9.44 -30.83
C SER A 293 -19.57 -9.44 -32.23
N ASP A 294 -18.51 -8.66 -32.48
CA ASP A 294 -17.95 -8.52 -33.82
C ASP A 294 -16.95 -9.66 -34.08
N PRO A 295 -16.93 -10.21 -35.31
CA PRO A 295 -16.05 -11.33 -35.66
C PRO A 295 -14.59 -10.91 -35.55
N LEU A 296 -13.78 -11.73 -34.90
CA LEU A 296 -12.35 -11.52 -34.74
C LEU A 296 -11.61 -11.76 -36.08
N PRO A 297 -10.45 -11.12 -36.30
CA PRO A 297 -9.62 -11.42 -37.46
C PRO A 297 -9.21 -12.90 -37.44
N VAL A 298 -9.29 -13.57 -38.59
CA VAL A 298 -9.00 -15.01 -38.72
C VAL A 298 -7.49 -15.27 -38.65
N GLY A 299 -7.08 -16.33 -37.96
CA GLY A 299 -5.68 -16.74 -37.85
C GLY A 299 -4.87 -16.01 -36.77
N VAL A 300 -5.53 -15.20 -35.94
CA VAL A 300 -4.92 -14.58 -34.76
C VAL A 300 -4.87 -15.60 -33.64
N THR A 301 -3.79 -15.58 -32.86
CA THR A 301 -3.69 -16.39 -31.64
C THR A 301 -4.09 -15.54 -30.43
N LEU A 302 -5.10 -15.99 -29.69
CA LEU A 302 -5.56 -15.37 -28.44
C LEU A 302 -5.10 -16.18 -27.24
N GLU A 303 -4.64 -15.52 -26.20
CA GLU A 303 -4.42 -16.13 -24.89
C GLU A 303 -5.76 -16.51 -24.27
N VAL A 304 -5.93 -17.81 -23.98
CA VAL A 304 -7.13 -18.40 -23.38
C VAL A 304 -6.72 -19.33 -22.23
N PRO A 305 -7.56 -19.50 -21.20
CA PRO A 305 -7.24 -20.41 -20.10
C PRO A 305 -7.21 -21.86 -20.56
N ALA A 306 -6.31 -22.66 -19.98
CA ALA A 306 -6.25 -24.10 -20.25
C ALA A 306 -7.34 -24.89 -19.48
N ILE A 307 -7.67 -24.44 -18.27
CA ILE A 307 -8.54 -25.15 -17.32
C ILE A 307 -9.64 -24.20 -16.83
N ARG A 308 -10.89 -24.69 -16.72
CA ARG A 308 -12.00 -23.91 -16.17
C ARG A 308 -11.79 -23.69 -14.67
N PRO A 309 -12.30 -22.60 -14.09
CA PRO A 309 -12.08 -22.33 -12.66
C PRO A 309 -12.61 -23.41 -11.70
N SER A 310 -13.65 -24.13 -12.12
CA SER A 310 -14.32 -25.17 -11.35
C SER A 310 -13.79 -26.58 -11.61
N ASP A 311 -12.98 -26.77 -12.65
CA ASP A 311 -12.44 -28.08 -12.99
C ASP A 311 -11.33 -28.48 -12.00
N PRO A 312 -11.20 -29.78 -11.66
CA PRO A 312 -10.15 -30.25 -10.78
C PRO A 312 -8.77 -30.05 -11.43
N LEU A 313 -7.81 -29.60 -10.62
CA LEU A 313 -6.42 -29.45 -11.03
C LEU A 313 -5.67 -30.79 -10.98
N ASP A 314 -4.60 -30.90 -11.75
CA ASP A 314 -3.72 -32.06 -11.73
C ASP A 314 -3.07 -32.20 -10.36
N VAL A 315 -3.10 -33.39 -9.78
CA VAL A 315 -2.52 -33.66 -8.46
C VAL A 315 -0.99 -33.60 -8.53
N GLY A 316 -0.36 -32.91 -7.58
CA GLY A 316 1.10 -32.76 -7.55
C GLY A 316 1.62 -31.58 -8.37
N GLN A 317 0.74 -30.81 -9.02
CA GLN A 317 1.10 -29.59 -9.72
C GLN A 317 1.56 -28.53 -8.72
N VAL A 318 2.68 -27.86 -9.03
CA VAL A 318 3.22 -26.77 -8.21
C VAL A 318 2.66 -25.44 -8.72
N LEU A 319 1.95 -24.72 -7.85
CA LEU A 319 1.35 -23.41 -8.15
C LEU A 319 1.81 -22.37 -7.13
N GLN A 320 2.06 -21.14 -7.60
CA GLN A 320 2.33 -19.97 -6.78
C GLN A 320 1.02 -19.36 -6.25
N VAL A 321 0.94 -19.17 -4.95
CA VAL A 321 -0.21 -18.56 -4.27
C VAL A 321 0.25 -17.58 -3.19
N PRO A 322 -0.60 -16.64 -2.74
CA PRO A 322 -0.32 -15.85 -1.55
C PRO A 322 -0.05 -16.73 -0.33
N LEU A 323 1.08 -16.51 0.34
CA LEU A 323 1.56 -17.37 1.43
C LEU A 323 0.67 -17.24 2.68
N ILE A 324 0.35 -16.01 3.07
CA ILE A 324 -0.46 -15.72 4.25
C ILE A 324 -1.93 -15.82 3.88
N ARG A 325 -2.64 -16.83 4.40
CA ARG A 325 -4.08 -16.99 4.17
C ARG A 325 -4.88 -15.94 4.93
N PRO A 326 -6.10 -15.60 4.48
CA PRO A 326 -6.89 -14.57 5.13
C PRO A 326 -7.27 -14.87 6.59
N ALA A 327 -7.44 -16.16 6.91
CA ALA A 327 -7.73 -16.64 8.26
C ALA A 327 -6.47 -16.95 9.10
N THR A 328 -5.27 -16.78 8.55
CA THR A 328 -4.04 -16.97 9.32
C THR A 328 -3.97 -15.88 10.40
N LEU A 329 -3.72 -16.29 11.65
CA LEU A 329 -3.49 -15.36 12.75
C LEU A 329 -2.18 -14.64 12.54
N LEU A 330 -2.22 -13.31 12.68
CA LEU A 330 -1.03 -12.47 12.59
C LEU A 330 -0.32 -12.42 13.94
N ASN A 331 0.97 -12.11 13.90
CA ASN A 331 1.77 -12.01 15.12
C ASN A 331 1.31 -10.79 15.94
N ALA A 332 0.82 -11.06 17.15
CA ALA A 332 0.46 -10.01 18.11
C ALA A 332 1.68 -9.11 18.39
N GLY A 333 1.43 -7.82 18.56
CA GLY A 333 2.48 -6.82 18.76
C GLY A 333 3.20 -6.38 17.49
N GLY A 334 2.92 -6.98 16.32
CA GLY A 334 3.29 -6.40 15.03
C GLY A 334 2.42 -5.19 14.69
N TRP A 335 2.67 -4.57 13.54
CA TRP A 335 1.82 -3.50 13.02
C TRP A 335 1.67 -3.60 11.51
N ILE A 336 0.57 -3.05 11.00
CA ILE A 336 0.26 -3.00 9.58
C ILE A 336 -0.28 -1.63 9.20
N TYR A 337 -0.18 -1.30 7.93
CA TYR A 337 -0.77 -0.12 7.34
C TYR A 337 -2.22 -0.38 6.89
N LEU A 338 -3.10 0.56 7.21
CA LEU A 338 -4.47 0.55 6.73
C LEU A 338 -4.59 1.37 5.42
N PRO A 339 -5.39 0.89 4.45
CA PRO A 339 -5.63 1.60 3.22
C PRO A 339 -6.35 2.93 3.45
N PRO A 340 -6.38 3.82 2.45
CA PRO A 340 -7.15 5.05 2.55
C PRO A 340 -8.61 4.68 2.75
N LEU A 341 -9.24 5.23 3.79
CA LEU A 341 -10.70 5.20 3.86
C LEU A 341 -11.21 5.92 2.61
N ARG A 342 -11.98 5.19 1.80
CA ARG A 342 -12.67 5.77 0.65
C ARG A 342 -13.59 6.85 1.22
N GLY A 343 -13.45 8.08 0.73
CA GLY A 343 -14.41 9.13 1.10
C GLY A 343 -15.78 8.65 0.65
N VAL A 344 -16.71 8.50 1.59
CA VAL A 344 -18.11 8.33 1.24
C VAL A 344 -18.55 9.70 0.78
N ASN A 345 -18.61 9.93 -0.54
CA ASN A 345 -19.36 11.06 -1.04
C ASN A 345 -20.82 10.76 -0.75
N ALA A 346 -21.39 11.39 0.28
CA ALA A 346 -22.82 11.34 0.57
C ALA A 346 -23.69 11.83 -0.62
N ALA A 347 -23.07 12.33 -1.70
CA ALA A 347 -23.72 12.66 -2.96
C ALA A 347 -24.18 11.43 -3.76
N ASP A 348 -23.58 10.25 -3.55
CA ASP A 348 -23.96 9.05 -4.32
C ASP A 348 -25.25 8.38 -3.77
N ASP A 349 -25.61 8.61 -2.49
CA ASP A 349 -26.83 8.07 -1.86
C ASP A 349 -28.05 9.01 -1.96
N LEU A 350 -27.93 10.15 -2.65
CA LEU A 350 -29.04 11.12 -2.82
C LEU A 350 -29.86 10.94 -4.11
N TRP A 351 -29.49 9.99 -4.97
CA TRP A 351 -30.18 9.75 -6.25
C TRP A 351 -31.25 8.65 -6.21
N ASP A 352 -31.39 7.94 -5.09
CA ASP A 352 -32.41 6.90 -4.87
C ASP A 352 -33.56 7.37 -3.94
N LEU A 353 -33.92 8.66 -4.02
CA LEU A 353 -35.24 9.10 -3.58
C LEU A 353 -36.18 9.01 -4.78
N ASP A 354 -37.14 8.08 -4.71
CA ASP A 354 -38.28 7.95 -5.63
C ASP A 354 -38.85 9.32 -6.00
N LEU A 355 -38.39 9.88 -7.12
CA LEU A 355 -39.04 11.03 -7.73
C LEU A 355 -40.38 10.53 -8.27
N PRO A 356 -41.52 11.13 -7.87
CA PRO A 356 -42.80 10.75 -8.45
C PRO A 356 -42.75 10.97 -9.98
N PRO A 357 -43.37 10.08 -10.78
CA PRO A 357 -43.30 10.18 -12.22
C PRO A 357 -43.86 11.53 -12.70
N ASP A 358 -43.17 12.13 -13.67
CA ASP A 358 -43.59 13.40 -14.29
C ASP A 358 -45.07 13.33 -14.74
N PRO A 359 -45.87 14.39 -14.50
CA PRO A 359 -47.24 14.42 -14.98
C PRO A 359 -47.26 14.38 -16.51
N SER A 360 -48.18 13.60 -17.07
CA SER A 360 -48.30 13.42 -18.52
C SER A 360 -48.44 14.77 -19.24
N PRO A 361 -47.80 14.94 -20.40
CA PRO A 361 -47.78 16.23 -21.10
C PRO A 361 -49.21 16.66 -21.46
N VAL A 362 -49.58 17.87 -21.03
CA VAL A 362 -50.83 18.51 -21.42
C VAL A 362 -50.69 18.92 -22.89
N THR A 363 -51.32 18.18 -23.80
CA THR A 363 -51.53 18.65 -25.17
C THR A 363 -52.51 19.83 -25.17
N PRO A 364 -52.26 20.87 -26.01
CA PRO A 364 -53.14 22.03 -26.10
C PRO A 364 -54.53 21.70 -26.62
#